data_AF-A0A544TA25-F1
#
_entry.id   AF-A0A544TA25-F1
#
_cell.length_a   1.000
_cell.length_b   1.000
_cell.length_c   1.000
_cell.angle_alpha   90.00
_cell.angle_beta   90.00
_cell.angle_gamma   90.00
#
_symmetry.space_group_name_H-M   'P 1'
#
loop_
_entity.id
_entity.type
_entity.pdbx_description
1 polymer ?
#
loop_
_entity_poly.entity_id
_entity_poly.type
_entity_poly.pdbx_seq_one_letter_code
_entity_poly.pdbx_strand_id
1 'polypeptide(L)'
;MAKSLKNLTSILILLFLAPIIIATIQTPLFNAQPEQAEQVEEKEKEDTPVVYAAQLEKKPVVQEVVTEPKKAFVYFTHSQEAYQPILAAQGEKIAIYHPISNITTFQDQINAQFAFHQLETTFLENYNKKEMDDYNSIRPLVQQAIGQDKYDIILDIHRDSAKANVTTLKSGEASYAKFIFVIGREHPNYRWNEQLAQNLSNQLNKLVPGISRGVLPKEGKGVDGVYNQDLSGNLINVELGGIDNTEEEINRSIAILAKALSNMLNEQLPS
;
A
#
# COMPACT_ATOMS: atom_id res chain seq x y z
N MET A 1 9.61 42.49 -3.47
CA MET A 1 10.13 41.49 -4.42
C MET A 1 9.00 40.64 -4.98
N ALA A 2 8.14 41.20 -5.87
CA ALA A 2 6.85 40.58 -6.23
C ALA A 2 6.57 40.46 -7.75
N LYS A 3 7.62 40.46 -8.59
CA LYS A 3 7.50 40.29 -10.05
C LYS A 3 8.20 39.05 -10.62
N SER A 4 8.99 38.31 -9.83
CA SER A 4 9.70 37.11 -10.32
C SER A 4 8.82 35.84 -10.34
N LEU A 5 7.82 35.76 -9.46
CA LEU A 5 7.09 34.51 -9.23
C LEU A 5 6.03 34.17 -10.30
N LYS A 6 5.55 35.16 -11.06
CA LYS A 6 4.53 34.94 -12.11
C LYS A 6 5.06 34.29 -13.39
N ASN A 7 6.38 34.34 -13.62
CA ASN A 7 6.99 33.75 -14.81
C ASN A 7 7.42 32.29 -14.60
N LEU A 8 7.56 31.85 -13.33
CA LEU A 8 7.94 30.48 -13.01
C LEU A 8 6.74 29.52 -13.10
N THR A 9 5.55 29.97 -12.66
CA THR A 9 4.31 29.18 -12.73
C THR A 9 3.82 28.95 -14.16
N SER A 10 4.07 29.88 -15.09
CA SER A 10 3.73 29.71 -16.51
C SER A 10 4.62 28.71 -17.24
N ILE A 11 5.85 28.47 -16.77
CA ILE A 11 6.77 27.48 -17.36
C ILE A 11 6.41 26.06 -16.90
N LEU A 12 6.01 25.89 -15.64
CA LEU A 12 5.68 24.57 -15.09
C LEU A 12 4.43 23.92 -15.73
N ILE A 13 3.44 24.72 -16.11
CA ILE A 13 2.20 24.24 -16.75
C ILE A 13 2.45 23.78 -18.19
N LEU A 14 3.45 24.36 -18.87
CA LEU A 14 3.80 24.03 -20.26
C LEU A 14 4.52 22.67 -20.40
N LEU A 15 5.00 22.08 -19.30
CA LEU A 15 5.63 20.75 -19.28
C LEU A 15 4.65 19.58 -19.11
N PHE A 16 3.37 19.83 -18.82
CA PHE A 16 2.35 18.80 -18.60
C PHE A 16 1.37 18.59 -19.78
N LEU A 17 1.60 19.25 -20.92
CA LEU A 17 0.70 19.22 -22.10
C LEU A 17 1.39 18.87 -23.43
N ALA A 18 2.54 18.21 -23.41
CA ALA A 18 3.23 17.72 -24.61
C ALA A 18 2.84 16.25 -24.92
N PRO A 19 2.00 15.97 -25.93
CA PRO A 19 1.73 14.60 -26.36
C PRO A 19 2.95 13.99 -27.07
N ILE A 20 3.13 12.68 -26.86
CA ILE A 20 4.19 11.86 -27.46
C ILE A 20 4.00 11.77 -28.98
N ILE A 21 4.93 12.29 -29.78
CA ILE A 21 5.01 12.03 -31.23
C ILE A 21 6.48 11.91 -31.69
N ILE A 22 7.07 10.71 -31.58
CA ILE A 22 8.16 10.27 -32.48
C ILE A 22 8.03 8.76 -32.70
N ALA A 23 7.61 8.35 -33.91
CA ALA A 23 8.12 7.15 -34.60
C ALA A 23 7.46 7.02 -35.99
N THR A 24 8.14 7.50 -37.05
CA THR A 24 8.35 6.82 -38.35
C THR A 24 8.88 7.82 -39.38
N ILE A 25 10.18 7.71 -39.68
CA ILE A 25 10.78 8.34 -40.86
C ILE A 25 11.13 7.22 -41.84
N GLN A 26 10.32 7.05 -42.89
CA GLN A 26 10.79 6.43 -44.14
C GLN A 26 10.18 7.13 -45.35
N THR A 27 11.08 7.69 -46.17
CA THR A 27 10.96 8.02 -47.59
C THR A 27 9.84 8.97 -48.08
N PRO A 28 10.26 9.95 -48.88
CA PRO A 28 9.64 10.18 -50.18
C PRO A 28 10.67 10.01 -51.31
N LEU A 29 10.27 9.34 -52.39
CA LEU A 29 10.74 9.69 -53.73
C LEU A 29 9.69 9.25 -54.75
N PHE A 30 9.13 10.24 -55.44
CA PHE A 30 8.09 10.09 -56.44
C PHE A 30 8.75 10.12 -57.82
N ASN A 31 8.48 9.14 -58.70
CA ASN A 31 8.30 9.40 -60.14
C ASN A 31 7.84 8.19 -60.97
N ALA A 32 7.32 8.53 -62.16
CA ALA A 32 7.02 7.69 -63.32
C ALA A 32 5.68 6.92 -63.35
N GLN A 33 4.74 7.54 -64.07
CA GLN A 33 3.64 6.96 -64.90
C GLN A 33 4.22 5.95 -65.95
N PRO A 34 3.43 5.15 -66.73
CA PRO A 34 2.02 5.39 -67.03
C PRO A 34 1.04 4.19 -67.22
N GLU A 35 -0.23 4.60 -67.38
CA GLU A 35 -1.21 4.13 -68.36
C GLU A 35 -2.05 2.83 -68.26
N GLN A 36 -3.27 3.05 -68.76
CA GLN A 36 -4.22 2.15 -69.40
C GLN A 36 -5.15 1.28 -68.54
N ALA A 37 -6.38 1.24 -69.04
CA ALA A 37 -7.54 0.61 -68.44
C ALA A 37 -7.96 -0.58 -69.30
N GLU A 38 -8.48 -1.62 -68.68
CA GLU A 38 -9.18 -2.69 -69.39
C GLU A 38 -10.36 -3.18 -68.55
N GLN A 39 -11.53 -3.27 -69.17
CA GLN A 39 -12.75 -3.85 -68.60
C GLN A 39 -12.99 -5.21 -69.24
N VAL A 40 -13.36 -6.22 -68.47
CA VAL A 40 -13.84 -7.52 -68.99
C VAL A 40 -14.99 -8.08 -68.13
N GLU A 41 -16.08 -8.46 -68.79
CA GLU A 41 -17.27 -9.18 -68.27
C GLU A 41 -17.24 -10.64 -68.82
N GLU A 42 -17.97 -11.65 -68.33
CA GLU A 42 -19.11 -11.75 -67.40
C GLU A 42 -19.07 -13.13 -66.69
N LYS A 43 -20.03 -13.42 -65.78
CA LYS A 43 -20.42 -14.75 -65.23
C LYS A 43 -19.57 -15.33 -64.08
N GLU A 44 -20.15 -16.09 -63.13
CA GLU A 44 -21.48 -16.72 -63.07
C GLU A 44 -22.08 -16.67 -61.64
N LYS A 45 -23.40 -16.86 -61.49
CA LYS A 45 -24.09 -16.86 -60.18
C LYS A 45 -24.12 -18.26 -59.57
N GLU A 46 -24.08 -18.37 -58.24
CA GLU A 46 -24.99 -19.29 -57.51
C GLU A 46 -25.20 -18.91 -56.02
N ASP A 47 -26.35 -19.39 -55.52
CA ASP A 47 -27.13 -19.06 -54.32
C ASP A 47 -26.46 -18.97 -52.93
N THR A 48 -26.93 -18.03 -52.10
CA THR A 48 -27.79 -18.33 -50.91
C THR A 48 -28.37 -17.05 -50.26
N PRO A 49 -29.49 -17.12 -49.48
CA PRO A 49 -30.31 -15.95 -49.15
C PRO A 49 -29.84 -15.10 -47.96
N VAL A 50 -30.19 -13.81 -48.00
CA VAL A 50 -29.96 -12.84 -46.93
C VAL A 50 -30.83 -13.16 -45.71
N VAL A 51 -30.21 -13.43 -44.56
CA VAL A 51 -30.87 -13.52 -43.25
C VAL A 51 -30.43 -12.34 -42.38
N TYR A 52 -31.38 -11.49 -42.01
CA TYR A 52 -31.16 -10.39 -41.05
C TYR A 52 -30.91 -10.96 -39.64
N ALA A 53 -29.64 -11.10 -39.26
CA ALA A 53 -29.25 -11.40 -37.89
C ALA A 53 -29.26 -10.12 -37.04
N ALA A 54 -30.41 -9.80 -36.43
CA ALA A 54 -30.48 -8.78 -35.39
C ALA A 54 -29.87 -9.30 -34.08
N GLN A 55 -28.53 -9.34 -33.99
CA GLN A 55 -27.82 -9.57 -32.74
C GLN A 55 -27.47 -8.24 -32.07
N LEU A 56 -28.26 -7.90 -31.05
CA LEU A 56 -27.97 -6.83 -30.11
C LEU A 56 -26.64 -7.14 -29.40
N GLU A 57 -25.60 -6.34 -29.65
CA GLU A 57 -24.38 -6.36 -28.85
C GLU A 57 -24.70 -5.90 -27.42
N LYS A 58 -24.98 -6.87 -26.55
CA LYS A 58 -25.09 -6.63 -25.12
C LYS A 58 -23.68 -6.43 -24.55
N LYS A 59 -23.18 -5.20 -24.60
CA LYS A 59 -21.96 -4.79 -23.88
C LYS A 59 -22.01 -5.35 -22.45
N PRO A 60 -20.90 -5.88 -21.92
CA PRO A 60 -20.86 -6.29 -20.53
C PRO A 60 -21.13 -5.07 -19.67
N VAL A 61 -22.25 -5.09 -18.94
CA VAL A 61 -22.49 -4.13 -17.88
C VAL A 61 -21.51 -4.49 -16.78
N VAL A 62 -20.37 -3.81 -16.75
CA VAL A 62 -19.52 -3.75 -15.57
C VAL A 62 -20.38 -3.07 -14.51
N GLN A 63 -20.96 -3.86 -13.62
CA GLN A 63 -21.48 -3.33 -12.38
C GLN A 63 -20.26 -2.83 -11.61
N GLU A 64 -20.14 -1.52 -11.45
CA GLU A 64 -19.28 -0.96 -10.42
C GLU A 64 -19.81 -1.47 -9.08
N VAL A 65 -19.16 -2.51 -8.56
CA VAL A 65 -19.40 -2.95 -7.19
C VAL A 65 -18.83 -1.85 -6.31
N VAL A 66 -19.71 -0.94 -5.88
CA VAL A 66 -19.39 0.04 -4.84
C VAL A 66 -19.17 -0.76 -3.56
N THR A 67 -17.92 -1.14 -3.33
CA THR A 67 -17.49 -1.78 -2.08
C THR A 67 -17.44 -0.70 -1.01
N GLU A 68 -18.32 -0.80 -0.01
CA GLU A 68 -18.22 0.03 1.20
C GLU A 68 -16.79 0.00 1.75
N PRO A 69 -16.20 1.15 2.13
CA PRO A 69 -14.84 1.22 2.66
C PRO A 69 -14.63 0.28 3.85
N LYS A 70 -13.44 -0.31 3.92
CA LYS A 70 -13.04 -1.17 5.03
C LYS A 70 -12.56 -0.34 6.20
N LYS A 71 -12.89 -0.73 7.43
CA LYS A 71 -12.49 0.01 8.63
C LYS A 71 -11.19 -0.52 9.21
N ALA A 72 -10.18 0.33 9.33
CA ALA A 72 -8.92 0.06 10.00
C ALA A 72 -8.80 0.86 11.31
N PHE A 73 -8.50 0.19 12.42
CA PHE A 73 -8.03 0.85 13.64
C PHE A 73 -6.50 0.78 13.71
N VAL A 74 -5.83 1.90 13.94
CA VAL A 74 -4.37 1.98 13.97
C VAL A 74 -3.90 2.62 15.27
N TYR A 75 -2.95 1.97 15.94
CA TYR A 75 -2.29 2.52 17.12
C TYR A 75 -0.81 2.12 17.14
N PHE A 76 -0.08 2.68 18.10
CA PHE A 76 1.36 2.47 18.27
C PHE A 76 1.61 2.24 19.75
N THR A 77 1.80 0.99 20.18
CA THR A 77 2.12 0.70 21.59
C THR A 77 3.44 1.36 22.00
N HIS A 78 4.46 1.35 21.13
CA HIS A 78 5.74 2.04 21.34
C HIS A 78 5.82 3.28 20.45
N SER A 79 4.97 4.25 20.75
CA SER A 79 4.80 5.52 20.03
C SER A 79 6.09 6.33 19.85
N GLN A 80 7.07 6.22 20.76
CA GLN A 80 8.33 6.98 20.67
C GLN A 80 9.40 6.36 19.77
N GLU A 81 9.19 5.18 19.18
CA GLU A 81 10.20 4.53 18.33
C GLU A 81 10.63 5.37 17.13
N ALA A 82 11.93 5.57 16.93
CA ALA A 82 12.47 6.51 15.96
C ALA A 82 13.51 5.87 15.01
N TYR A 83 13.60 6.45 13.81
CA TYR A 83 14.53 6.04 12.75
C TYR A 83 15.76 6.93 12.76
N GLN A 84 16.95 6.34 12.84
CA GLN A 84 18.22 7.05 12.92
C GLN A 84 18.48 7.99 11.73
N PRO A 85 18.20 7.61 10.46
CA PRO A 85 18.43 8.49 9.32
C PRO A 85 17.49 9.70 9.30
N ILE A 86 16.29 9.58 9.85
CA ILE A 86 15.30 10.68 9.87
C ILE A 86 15.74 11.76 10.86
N LEU A 87 16.18 11.36 12.05
CA LEU A 87 16.80 12.28 13.02
C LEU A 87 18.08 12.92 12.44
N ALA A 88 18.92 12.13 11.75
CA ALA A 88 20.12 12.64 11.09
C ALA A 88 19.81 13.75 10.07
N ALA A 89 18.77 13.56 9.25
CA ALA A 89 18.34 14.52 8.24
C ALA A 89 17.79 15.83 8.83
N GLN A 90 17.25 15.77 10.06
CA GLN A 90 16.77 16.93 10.82
C GLN A 90 17.90 17.64 11.59
N GLY A 91 19.13 17.10 11.61
CA GLY A 91 20.24 17.60 12.43
C GLY A 91 20.13 17.23 13.91
N GLU A 92 19.20 16.34 14.26
CA GLU A 92 18.98 15.87 15.63
C GLU A 92 20.02 14.84 16.07
N LYS A 93 20.11 14.62 17.39
CA LYS A 93 20.97 13.58 17.94
C LYS A 93 20.45 12.20 17.54
N ILE A 94 21.30 11.38 16.92
CA ILE A 94 20.99 9.99 16.58
C ILE A 94 20.54 9.21 17.82
N ALA A 95 19.30 8.72 17.77
CA ALA A 95 18.63 7.93 18.79
C ALA A 95 17.69 6.92 18.13
N ILE A 96 17.21 5.95 18.92
CA ILE A 96 16.21 4.95 18.48
C ILE A 96 14.83 5.19 19.12
N TYR A 97 14.73 6.19 20.00
CA TYR A 97 13.49 6.73 20.56
C TYR A 97 13.55 8.25 20.52
N HIS A 98 12.44 8.91 20.23
CA HIS A 98 12.36 10.36 20.15
C HIS A 98 10.93 10.87 20.45
N PRO A 99 10.74 11.98 21.18
CA PRO A 99 9.41 12.43 21.59
C PRO A 99 8.59 13.10 20.47
N ILE A 100 9.21 13.44 19.33
CA ILE A 100 8.55 14.16 18.22
C ILE A 100 8.70 13.38 16.90
N SER A 101 9.89 13.38 16.29
CA SER A 101 10.21 12.59 15.09
C SER A 101 10.32 11.07 15.38
N ASN A 102 9.19 10.38 15.47
CA ASN A 102 9.03 8.95 15.76
C ASN A 102 8.02 8.28 14.81
N ILE A 103 7.70 7.00 15.03
CA ILE A 103 6.78 6.19 14.23
C ILE A 103 5.40 6.86 14.04
N THR A 104 4.94 7.67 15.01
CA THR A 104 3.64 8.36 14.89
C THR A 104 3.65 9.52 13.89
N THR A 105 4.80 10.01 13.42
CA THR A 105 4.83 11.03 12.34
C THR A 105 4.32 10.50 11.00
N PHE A 106 4.22 9.17 10.84
CA PHE A 106 3.66 8.56 9.64
C PHE A 106 2.13 8.46 9.65
N GLN A 107 1.42 8.92 10.70
CA GLN A 107 -0.06 8.88 10.77
C GLN A 107 -0.73 9.48 9.52
N ASP A 108 -0.29 10.66 9.05
CA ASP A 108 -0.87 11.33 7.88
C ASP A 108 -0.66 10.53 6.58
N GLN A 109 0.54 9.95 6.39
CA GLN A 109 0.85 9.12 5.21
C GLN A 109 0.07 7.80 5.25
N ILE A 110 -0.05 7.17 6.42
CA ILE A 110 -0.87 5.96 6.61
C ILE A 110 -2.31 6.28 6.24
N ASN A 111 -2.89 7.34 6.80
CA ASN A 111 -4.25 7.79 6.51
C ASN A 111 -4.48 8.03 5.01
N ALA A 112 -3.57 8.78 4.36
CA ALA A 112 -3.67 9.11 2.94
C ALA A 112 -3.60 7.87 2.03
N GLN A 113 -2.67 6.94 2.30
CA GLN A 113 -2.54 5.71 1.50
C GLN A 113 -3.69 4.74 1.76
N PHE A 114 -4.19 4.65 3.00
CA PHE A 114 -5.32 3.81 3.37
C PHE A 114 -6.61 4.32 2.71
N ALA A 115 -6.89 5.63 2.79
CA ALA A 115 -8.03 6.26 2.14
C ALA A 115 -7.99 6.09 0.61
N PHE A 116 -6.83 6.29 -0.03
CA PHE A 116 -6.64 6.04 -1.47
C PHE A 116 -6.96 4.59 -1.88
N HIS A 117 -6.85 3.64 -0.95
CA HIS A 117 -7.13 2.22 -1.16
C HIS A 117 -8.47 1.75 -0.56
N GLN A 118 -9.38 2.67 -0.24
CA GLN A 118 -10.71 2.41 0.33
C GLN A 118 -10.66 1.76 1.74
N LEU A 119 -9.69 2.15 2.55
CA LEU A 119 -9.67 1.90 4.00
C LEU A 119 -9.93 3.21 4.76
N GLU A 120 -11.06 3.28 5.46
CA GLU A 120 -11.33 4.30 6.47
C GLU A 120 -10.46 4.03 7.70
N THR A 121 -9.70 5.01 8.17
CA THR A 121 -8.73 4.82 9.25
C THR A 121 -9.13 5.61 10.50
N THR A 122 -9.28 4.93 11.63
CA THR A 122 -9.36 5.55 12.95
C THR A 122 -8.04 5.32 13.69
N PHE A 123 -7.42 6.39 14.17
CA PHE A 123 -6.25 6.30 15.03
C PHE A 123 -6.65 6.30 16.51
N LEU A 124 -5.85 5.66 17.37
CA LEU A 124 -5.95 5.88 18.80
C LEU A 124 -5.44 7.29 19.13
N GLU A 125 -6.31 8.12 19.71
CA GLU A 125 -6.05 9.54 19.97
C GLU A 125 -6.33 9.90 21.45
N ASN A 126 -6.01 11.15 21.83
CA ASN A 126 -6.34 11.74 23.13
C ASN A 126 -5.72 11.05 24.37
N TYR A 127 -4.50 10.54 24.25
CA TYR A 127 -3.74 9.96 25.37
C TYR A 127 -2.32 10.53 25.48
N ASN A 128 -1.71 10.38 26.66
CA ASN A 128 -0.35 10.84 26.88
C ASN A 128 0.67 9.83 26.33
N LYS A 129 1.04 9.98 25.05
CA LYS A 129 2.06 9.17 24.35
C LYS A 129 3.41 9.02 25.09
N LYS A 130 3.74 9.94 26.02
CA LYS A 130 4.97 9.84 26.83
C LYS A 130 4.82 8.96 28.08
N GLU A 131 3.61 8.84 28.62
CA GLU A 131 3.31 8.06 29.83
C GLU A 131 2.69 6.69 29.49
N MET A 132 2.15 6.53 28.28
CA MET A 132 1.45 5.34 27.81
C MET A 132 2.13 4.84 26.53
N ASP A 133 3.28 4.19 26.73
CA ASP A 133 4.23 3.78 25.68
C ASP A 133 4.61 2.28 25.81
N ASP A 134 3.74 1.50 26.48
CA ASP A 134 3.87 0.06 26.69
C ASP A 134 2.52 -0.68 26.64
N TYR A 135 2.56 -2.02 26.57
CA TYR A 135 1.36 -2.85 26.44
C TYR A 135 0.39 -2.68 27.63
N ASN A 136 0.88 -2.53 28.86
CA ASN A 136 0.02 -2.43 30.05
C ASN A 136 -0.77 -1.13 30.08
N SER A 137 -0.11 -0.03 29.72
CA SER A 137 -0.68 1.32 29.72
C SER A 137 -1.61 1.54 28.53
N ILE A 138 -1.26 1.09 27.33
CA ILE A 138 -2.08 1.34 26.12
C ILE A 138 -3.32 0.44 26.04
N ARG A 139 -3.25 -0.79 26.58
CA ARG A 139 -4.27 -1.85 26.43
C ARG A 139 -5.70 -1.43 26.80
N PRO A 140 -5.97 -0.74 27.92
CA PRO A 140 -7.32 -0.29 28.25
C PRO A 140 -7.93 0.65 27.21
N LEU A 141 -7.10 1.50 26.58
CA LEU A 141 -7.54 2.43 25.54
C LEU A 141 -7.87 1.70 24.23
N VAL A 142 -7.02 0.74 23.84
CA VAL A 142 -7.27 -0.15 22.69
C VAL A 142 -8.58 -0.92 22.91
N GLN A 143 -8.75 -1.52 24.09
CA GLN A 143 -9.96 -2.26 24.44
C GLN A 143 -11.22 -1.38 24.42
N GLN A 144 -11.14 -0.13 24.88
CA GLN A 144 -12.24 0.82 24.78
C GLN A 144 -12.57 1.16 23.32
N ALA A 145 -11.57 1.48 22.49
CA ALA A 145 -11.77 1.91 21.12
C ALA A 145 -12.40 0.81 20.24
N ILE A 146 -11.93 -0.44 20.35
CA ILE A 146 -12.48 -1.59 19.60
C ILE A 146 -13.83 -2.08 20.15
N GLY A 147 -14.22 -1.61 21.34
CA GLY A 147 -15.57 -1.83 21.90
C GLY A 147 -16.61 -0.80 21.44
N GLN A 148 -16.18 0.31 20.82
CA GLN A 148 -17.05 1.41 20.37
C GLN A 148 -17.43 1.34 18.89
N ASP A 149 -16.60 0.71 18.05
CA ASP A 149 -16.87 0.52 16.62
C ASP A 149 -16.32 -0.85 16.15
N LYS A 150 -16.82 -1.34 15.03
CA LYS A 150 -16.39 -2.59 14.41
C LYS A 150 -15.39 -2.31 13.28
N TYR A 151 -14.15 -2.74 13.49
CA TYR A 151 -13.09 -2.65 12.49
C TYR A 151 -12.92 -3.97 11.73
N ASP A 152 -12.63 -3.91 10.43
CA ASP A 152 -12.23 -5.06 9.61
C ASP A 152 -10.80 -5.51 9.95
N ILE A 153 -9.92 -4.58 10.35
CA ILE A 153 -8.55 -4.86 10.78
C ILE A 153 -8.08 -3.90 11.87
N ILE A 154 -7.25 -4.39 12.78
CA ILE A 154 -6.58 -3.58 13.81
C ILE A 154 -5.07 -3.75 13.64
N LEU A 155 -4.33 -2.63 13.61
CA LEU A 155 -2.89 -2.60 13.43
C LEU A 155 -2.22 -1.91 14.62
N ASP A 156 -1.35 -2.64 15.32
CA ASP A 156 -0.35 -2.08 16.21
C ASP A 156 0.95 -1.92 15.42
N ILE A 157 1.34 -0.68 15.10
CA ILE A 157 2.49 -0.42 14.23
C ILE A 157 3.72 -0.08 15.09
N HIS A 158 4.80 -0.79 14.81
CA HIS A 158 6.10 -0.73 15.48
C HIS A 158 7.22 -0.55 14.46
N ARG A 159 8.45 -0.39 14.94
CA ARG A 159 9.69 -0.30 14.16
C ARG A 159 10.65 -1.37 14.70
N ASP A 160 11.13 -2.28 13.86
CA ASP A 160 11.97 -3.40 14.34
C ASP A 160 13.33 -2.88 14.86
N SER A 161 13.74 -3.27 16.06
CA SER A 161 15.11 -3.07 16.60
C SER A 161 16.26 -3.41 15.63
N ALA A 162 16.03 -4.23 14.61
CA ALA A 162 17.02 -4.70 13.65
C ALA A 162 17.52 -3.63 12.65
N LYS A 163 18.62 -3.97 11.97
CA LYS A 163 19.39 -3.11 11.07
C LYS A 163 19.01 -3.25 9.59
N ALA A 164 19.40 -2.27 8.78
CA ALA A 164 19.09 -2.20 7.34
C ALA A 164 19.45 -3.47 6.55
N ASN A 165 20.50 -4.20 6.95
CA ASN A 165 20.90 -5.44 6.27
C ASN A 165 19.81 -6.54 6.31
N VAL A 166 18.88 -6.49 7.26
CA VAL A 166 17.71 -7.38 7.32
C VAL A 166 16.39 -6.64 7.08
N THR A 167 16.30 -5.35 7.44
CA THR A 167 15.07 -4.55 7.33
C THR A 167 14.91 -3.78 6.02
N THR A 168 15.90 -3.78 5.12
CA THR A 168 15.78 -3.14 3.79
C THR A 168 15.70 -4.16 2.66
N LEU A 169 14.86 -3.91 1.66
CA LEU A 169 14.79 -4.61 0.38
C LEU A 169 15.19 -3.67 -0.75
N LYS A 170 16.28 -3.94 -1.48
CA LYS A 170 16.47 -3.32 -2.79
C LYS A 170 15.71 -4.10 -3.86
N SER A 171 14.83 -3.43 -4.61
CA SER A 171 14.05 -3.99 -5.72
C SER A 171 14.08 -3.02 -6.89
N GLY A 172 14.88 -3.35 -7.92
CA GLY A 172 15.22 -2.40 -8.99
C GLY A 172 15.97 -1.19 -8.44
N GLU A 173 15.56 0.01 -8.85
CA GLU A 173 16.13 1.28 -8.40
C GLU A 173 15.59 1.79 -7.05
N ALA A 174 14.60 1.10 -6.45
CA ALA A 174 13.97 1.49 -5.19
C ALA A 174 14.39 0.59 -4.01
N SER A 175 14.47 1.16 -2.80
CA SER A 175 14.81 0.46 -1.55
C SER A 175 13.66 0.55 -0.54
N TYR A 176 12.99 -0.55 -0.21
CA TYR A 176 11.80 -0.58 0.64
C TYR A 176 12.16 -0.99 2.06
N ALA A 177 11.47 -0.40 3.04
CA ALA A 177 11.44 -0.94 4.40
C ALA A 177 10.65 -2.26 4.41
N LYS A 178 11.22 -3.30 4.99
CA LYS A 178 10.60 -4.62 5.07
C LYS A 178 9.68 -4.74 6.27
N PHE A 179 8.62 -5.51 6.10
CA PHE A 179 7.70 -5.89 7.16
C PHE A 179 8.16 -7.17 7.87
N ILE A 180 7.84 -7.30 9.15
CA ILE A 180 7.67 -8.60 9.83
C ILE A 180 6.45 -8.51 10.75
N PHE A 181 5.76 -9.63 10.96
CA PHE A 181 4.55 -9.64 11.79
C PHE A 181 4.81 -10.44 13.07
N VAL A 182 4.83 -9.75 14.21
CA VAL A 182 5.02 -10.41 15.51
C VAL A 182 3.72 -11.08 15.92
N ILE A 183 3.77 -12.36 16.30
CA ILE A 183 2.61 -13.09 16.81
C ILE A 183 2.91 -13.65 18.19
N GLY A 184 2.16 -13.19 19.19
CA GLY A 184 2.15 -13.77 20.53
C GLY A 184 1.36 -15.07 20.53
N ARG A 185 1.95 -16.19 20.97
CA ARG A 185 1.26 -17.49 21.01
C ARG A 185 0.68 -17.85 22.38
N GLU A 186 0.80 -16.98 23.37
CA GLU A 186 0.39 -17.25 24.76
C GLU A 186 -1.06 -16.86 25.06
N HIS A 187 -1.93 -16.82 24.04
CA HIS A 187 -3.38 -16.64 24.19
C HIS A 187 -4.18 -17.63 23.32
N PRO A 188 -5.39 -18.07 23.73
CA PRO A 188 -6.09 -19.18 23.08
C PRO A 188 -6.41 -19.00 21.58
N ASN A 189 -6.46 -17.76 21.12
CA ASN A 189 -6.97 -17.38 19.80
C ASN A 189 -5.87 -16.99 18.79
N TYR A 190 -4.58 -17.10 19.14
CA TYR A 190 -3.45 -16.59 18.33
C TYR A 190 -3.47 -17.04 16.86
N ARG A 191 -4.04 -18.21 16.56
CA ARG A 191 -4.10 -18.76 15.20
C ARG A 191 -4.90 -17.90 14.23
N TRP A 192 -5.86 -17.12 14.72
CA TRP A 192 -6.59 -16.16 13.89
C TRP A 192 -5.68 -15.00 13.46
N ASN A 193 -4.95 -14.43 14.42
CA ASN A 193 -3.96 -13.38 14.20
C ASN A 193 -2.81 -13.88 13.31
N GLU A 194 -2.32 -15.10 13.53
CA GLU A 194 -1.27 -15.77 12.74
C GLU A 194 -1.70 -15.99 11.29
N GLN A 195 -2.90 -16.51 11.06
CA GLN A 195 -3.43 -16.73 9.71
C GLN A 195 -3.65 -15.41 8.97
N LEU A 196 -4.14 -14.37 9.66
CA LEU A 196 -4.33 -13.04 9.08
C LEU A 196 -2.99 -12.38 8.72
N ALA A 197 -2.00 -12.45 9.61
CA ALA A 197 -0.64 -11.96 9.36
C ALA A 197 0.05 -12.72 8.21
N GLN A 198 -0.14 -14.03 8.12
CA GLN A 198 0.37 -14.82 7.00
C GLN A 198 -0.31 -14.43 5.67
N ASN A 199 -1.62 -14.17 5.67
CA ASN A 199 -2.34 -13.68 4.49
C ASN A 199 -1.81 -12.31 4.04
N LEU A 200 -1.60 -11.37 4.98
CA LEU A 200 -1.04 -10.06 4.68
C LEU A 200 0.40 -10.13 4.17
N SER A 201 1.24 -10.98 4.79
CA SER A 201 2.60 -11.29 4.31
C SER A 201 2.59 -11.83 2.88
N ASN A 202 1.66 -12.72 2.56
CA ASN A 202 1.50 -13.27 1.21
C ASN A 202 1.09 -12.17 0.22
N GLN A 203 0.16 -11.28 0.57
CA GLN A 203 -0.25 -10.16 -0.29
C GLN A 203 0.88 -9.14 -0.52
N LEU A 204 1.63 -8.80 0.53
CA LEU A 204 2.83 -7.97 0.44
C LEU A 204 3.86 -8.57 -0.53
N ASN A 205 4.17 -9.86 -0.38
CA ASN A 205 5.16 -10.54 -1.23
C ASN A 205 4.65 -10.84 -2.67
N LYS A 206 3.33 -10.87 -2.91
CA LYS A 206 2.76 -10.85 -4.28
C LYS A 206 3.01 -9.49 -4.97
N LEU A 207 2.89 -8.38 -4.24
CA LEU A 207 3.06 -7.03 -4.78
C LEU A 207 4.54 -6.65 -4.97
N VAL A 208 5.38 -6.92 -3.97
CA VAL A 208 6.82 -6.66 -4.00
C VAL A 208 7.55 -7.87 -3.39
N PRO A 209 8.09 -8.79 -4.20
CA PRO A 209 8.74 -10.00 -3.70
C PRO A 209 9.87 -9.73 -2.71
N GLY A 210 9.74 -10.28 -1.49
CA GLY A 210 10.73 -10.12 -0.41
C GLY A 210 10.54 -8.90 0.47
N ILE A 211 9.45 -8.13 0.31
CA ILE A 211 9.14 -6.98 1.18
C ILE A 211 8.63 -7.42 2.56
N SER A 212 8.04 -8.62 2.69
CA SER A 212 7.69 -9.18 3.99
C SER A 212 8.61 -10.35 4.35
N ARG A 213 9.16 -10.30 5.56
CA ARG A 213 9.95 -11.36 6.20
C ARG A 213 9.08 -12.49 6.77
N GLY A 214 7.75 -12.39 6.67
CA GLY A 214 6.80 -13.37 7.19
C GLY A 214 6.34 -13.09 8.62
N VAL A 215 5.88 -14.15 9.28
CA VAL A 215 5.42 -14.15 10.68
C VAL A 215 6.57 -14.56 11.60
N LEU A 216 6.73 -13.81 12.71
CA LEU A 216 7.66 -14.10 13.79
C LEU A 216 6.88 -14.50 15.06
N PRO A 217 6.78 -15.80 15.37
CA PRO A 217 6.13 -16.24 16.61
C PRO A 217 6.97 -15.90 17.84
N LYS A 218 6.28 -15.58 18.94
CA LYS A 218 6.84 -15.21 20.24
C LYS A 218 6.09 -15.94 21.35
N GLU A 219 6.82 -16.72 22.14
CA GLU A 219 6.34 -17.45 23.31
C GLU A 219 7.51 -17.69 24.29
N GLY A 220 7.21 -17.88 25.57
CA GLY A 220 8.17 -18.18 26.62
C GLY A 220 8.84 -16.96 27.27
N LYS A 221 9.98 -17.21 27.92
CA LYS A 221 10.64 -16.20 28.77
C LYS A 221 11.30 -15.09 27.95
N GLY A 222 11.06 -13.84 28.35
CA GLY A 222 11.72 -12.66 27.77
C GLY A 222 10.96 -12.02 26.61
N VAL A 223 9.69 -12.39 26.42
CA VAL A 223 8.75 -11.78 25.47
C VAL A 223 7.42 -11.48 26.21
N ASP A 224 6.57 -10.64 25.62
CA ASP A 224 5.23 -10.36 26.17
C ASP A 224 4.28 -11.57 25.96
N GLY A 225 4.45 -12.28 24.84
CA GLY A 225 3.69 -13.49 24.53
C GLY A 225 2.26 -13.25 24.04
N VAL A 226 1.70 -12.04 24.20
CA VAL A 226 0.30 -11.73 23.85
C VAL A 226 0.16 -10.50 22.94
N TYR A 227 0.94 -9.44 23.13
CA TYR A 227 1.00 -8.25 22.27
C TYR A 227 -0.36 -7.60 21.95
N ASN A 228 -1.29 -7.61 22.91
CA ASN A 228 -2.71 -7.24 22.76
C ASN A 228 -3.54 -8.07 21.74
N GLN A 229 -2.98 -9.12 21.14
CA GLN A 229 -3.63 -9.93 20.09
C GLN A 229 -4.80 -10.78 20.63
N ASP A 230 -4.89 -10.96 21.94
CA ASP A 230 -6.03 -11.58 22.60
C ASP A 230 -7.29 -10.69 22.63
N LEU A 231 -7.14 -9.37 22.43
CA LEU A 231 -8.28 -8.43 22.37
C LEU A 231 -9.16 -8.64 21.14
N SER A 232 -8.59 -9.07 20.01
CA SER A 232 -9.34 -9.40 18.79
C SER A 232 -8.55 -10.29 17.84
N GLY A 233 -9.24 -11.24 17.18
CA GLY A 233 -8.65 -12.12 16.16
C GLY A 233 -8.27 -11.42 14.85
N ASN A 234 -8.60 -10.13 14.68
CA ASN A 234 -8.16 -9.31 13.54
C ASN A 234 -7.12 -8.24 13.90
N LEU A 235 -6.46 -8.38 15.06
CA LEU A 235 -5.34 -7.54 15.48
C LEU A 235 -4.01 -8.10 15.00
N ILE A 236 -3.16 -7.28 14.39
CA ILE A 236 -1.82 -7.64 13.94
C ILE A 236 -0.81 -6.66 14.53
N ASN A 237 0.30 -7.17 15.07
CA ASN A 237 1.48 -6.36 15.35
C ASN A 237 2.36 -6.30 14.09
N VAL A 238 2.63 -5.09 13.59
CA VAL A 238 3.29 -4.81 12.32
C VAL A 238 4.58 -4.04 12.55
N GLU A 239 5.72 -4.68 12.30
CA GLU A 239 7.04 -4.06 12.37
C GLU A 239 7.40 -3.46 11.00
N LEU A 240 7.46 -2.14 10.90
CA LEU A 240 7.68 -1.35 9.68
C LEU A 240 9.14 -0.88 9.57
N GLY A 241 9.97 -1.64 8.85
CA GLY A 241 11.42 -1.37 8.76
C GLY A 241 12.12 -1.54 10.11
N GLY A 242 13.30 -0.92 10.26
CA GLY A 242 14.06 -0.91 11.51
C GLY A 242 14.92 0.34 11.69
N ILE A 243 15.87 0.32 12.65
CA ILE A 243 16.58 1.54 13.13
C ILE A 243 17.24 2.37 12.02
N ASP A 244 17.69 1.71 10.95
CA ASP A 244 18.50 2.28 9.88
C ASP A 244 17.69 2.68 8.62
N ASN A 245 16.35 2.50 8.61
CA ASN A 245 15.54 2.81 7.42
C ASN A 245 15.27 4.31 7.25
N THR A 246 15.22 4.79 6.01
CA THR A 246 14.95 6.20 5.70
C THR A 246 13.47 6.49 5.49
N GLU A 247 13.07 7.74 5.65
CA GLU A 247 11.69 8.20 5.45
C GLU A 247 11.10 7.80 4.09
N GLU A 248 11.91 7.85 3.02
CA GLU A 248 11.49 7.45 1.67
C GLU A 248 11.20 5.95 1.56
N GLU A 249 12.00 5.11 2.22
CA GLU A 249 11.82 3.66 2.26
C GLU A 249 10.55 3.28 3.03
N ILE A 250 10.26 4.01 4.11
CA ILE A 250 9.07 3.85 4.94
C ILE A 250 7.81 4.31 4.20
N ASN A 251 7.82 5.53 3.64
CA ASN A 251 6.70 6.10 2.88
C ASN A 251 6.32 5.23 1.67
N ARG A 252 7.30 4.68 0.95
CA ARG A 252 7.04 3.73 -0.14
C ARG A 252 6.49 2.39 0.38
N SER A 253 6.95 1.88 1.51
CA SER A 253 6.40 0.66 2.11
C SER A 253 4.98 0.82 2.65
N ILE A 254 4.62 1.98 3.21
CA ILE A 254 3.25 2.27 3.66
C ILE A 254 2.25 2.18 2.49
N ALA A 255 2.62 2.67 1.30
CA ALA A 255 1.79 2.52 0.09
C ALA A 255 1.57 1.04 -0.29
N ILE A 256 2.62 0.20 -0.22
CA ILE A 256 2.50 -1.24 -0.49
C ILE A 256 1.66 -1.95 0.59
N LEU A 257 1.77 -1.55 1.87
CA LEU A 257 0.93 -2.05 2.97
C LEU A 257 -0.54 -1.74 2.72
N ALA A 258 -0.88 -0.49 2.41
CA ALA A 258 -2.24 -0.07 2.13
C ALA A 258 -2.86 -0.84 0.96
N LYS A 259 -2.10 -1.04 -0.14
CA LYS A 259 -2.53 -1.86 -1.27
C LYS A 259 -2.70 -3.34 -0.90
N ALA A 260 -1.79 -3.90 -0.10
CA ALA A 260 -1.88 -5.29 0.36
C ALA A 260 -3.09 -5.54 1.27
N LEU A 261 -3.39 -4.62 2.18
CA LEU A 261 -4.57 -4.64 3.04
C LEU A 261 -5.85 -4.56 2.22
N SER A 262 -5.92 -3.63 1.26
CA SER A 262 -7.08 -3.48 0.37
C SER A 262 -7.32 -4.71 -0.49
N ASN A 263 -6.27 -5.33 -1.05
CA ASN A 263 -6.38 -6.62 -1.72
C ASN A 263 -6.88 -7.70 -0.76
N MET A 264 -6.27 -7.85 0.42
CA MET A 264 -6.62 -8.89 1.40
C MET A 264 -8.08 -8.81 1.88
N LEU A 265 -8.60 -7.60 2.10
CA LEU A 265 -9.94 -7.38 2.66
C LEU A 265 -11.05 -7.36 1.60
N ASN A 266 -10.70 -7.19 0.31
CA ASN A 266 -11.67 -7.10 -0.80
C ASN A 266 -11.55 -8.24 -1.83
N GLU A 267 -10.47 -9.05 -1.81
CA GLU A 267 -10.43 -10.32 -2.55
C GLU A 267 -11.49 -11.26 -1.98
N GLN A 268 -12.59 -11.43 -2.72
CA GLN A 268 -13.47 -12.58 -2.53
C GLN A 268 -12.64 -13.83 -2.77
N LEU A 269 -12.44 -14.64 -1.72
CA LEU A 269 -11.86 -15.97 -1.86
C LEU A 269 -12.71 -16.74 -2.89
N PRO A 270 -12.11 -17.34 -3.93
CA PRO A 270 -12.86 -18.14 -4.88
C PRO A 270 -13.53 -19.30 -4.13
N SER A 271 -14.85 -19.40 -4.33
CA SER A 271 -15.74 -20.42 -3.77
C SER A 271 -15.45 -21.81 -4.32
#